data_AF-K1WNU7-F1
#
_entry.id   AF-K1WNU7-F1
#
_cell.length_a   1.000
_cell.length_b   1.000
_cell.length_c   1.000
_cell.angle_alpha   90.00
_cell.angle_beta   90.00
_cell.angle_gamma   90.00
#
_symmetry.space_group_name_H-M   'P 1'
#
loop_
_entity.id
_entity.type
_entity.pdbx_description
1 polymer ?
#
loop_
_entity_poly.entity_id
_entity_poly.type
_entity_poly.pdbx_seq_one_letter_code
_entity_poly.pdbx_strand_id
1 'polypeptide(L)'
;MFRTAVRLAESGRVPLSLSQASAELLPPIPLYRRLLRAHRSLPAEMRFMGDAYVKSEFHATKGTDNPLHIMAFLGQWKMYLDQIEAQLNEGKPFDGRKLDPEIMNSLNNEQVGQLYELMHSTDDLWKTPEELEAAAAEAEAADAAERAAEEKK
;
A
#
# COMPACT_ATOMS: atom_id res chain seq x y z
N MET A 1 -20.11 -18.95 -41.41
CA MET A 1 -21.06 -18.88 -40.28
C MET A 1 -20.29 -18.37 -39.06
N PHE A 2 -20.40 -17.08 -38.76
CA PHE A 2 -19.68 -16.47 -37.65
C PHE A 2 -20.38 -16.82 -36.33
N ARG A 3 -19.65 -17.46 -35.40
CA ARG A 3 -20.13 -17.75 -34.04
C ARG A 3 -19.81 -16.56 -33.15
N THR A 4 -20.87 -15.89 -32.71
CA THR A 4 -20.86 -14.82 -31.73
C THR A 4 -20.36 -15.36 -30.38
N ALA A 5 -19.24 -14.83 -29.87
CA ALA A 5 -18.85 -15.06 -28.49
C ALA A 5 -19.65 -14.10 -27.61
N VAL A 6 -20.66 -14.61 -26.91
CA VAL A 6 -21.29 -13.90 -25.80
C VAL A 6 -20.31 -13.96 -24.63
N ARG A 7 -19.55 -12.87 -24.41
CA ARG A 7 -18.78 -12.69 -23.18
C ARG A 7 -19.74 -12.16 -22.11
N LEU A 8 -20.26 -13.08 -21.30
CA LEU A 8 -21.06 -12.77 -20.13
C LEU A 8 -20.19 -11.97 -19.14
N ALA A 9 -20.62 -10.75 -18.84
CA ALA A 9 -20.12 -10.00 -17.71
C ALA A 9 -20.68 -10.64 -16.44
N GLU A 10 -19.84 -11.32 -15.66
CA GLU A 10 -20.18 -11.68 -14.29
C GLU A 10 -19.98 -10.45 -13.40
N SER A 11 -21.03 -9.64 -13.34
CA SER A 11 -21.27 -8.71 -12.25
C SER A 11 -21.75 -9.50 -11.04
N GLY A 12 -20.95 -9.49 -9.96
CA GLY A 12 -21.39 -9.91 -8.63
C GLY A 12 -20.88 -11.28 -8.22
N ARG A 13 -19.74 -11.31 -7.50
CA ARG A 13 -19.45 -12.45 -6.63
C ARG A 13 -20.58 -12.53 -5.59
N VAL A 14 -21.32 -13.62 -5.66
CA VAL A 14 -22.37 -14.04 -4.71
C VAL A 14 -21.82 -13.88 -3.28
N PRO A 15 -22.62 -13.43 -2.29
CA PRO A 15 -22.16 -13.37 -0.91
C PRO A 15 -21.74 -14.77 -0.48
N LEU A 16 -20.44 -14.94 -0.20
CA LEU A 16 -19.91 -16.14 0.42
C LEU A 16 -20.72 -16.37 1.71
N SER A 17 -21.30 -17.56 1.87
CA SER A 17 -21.83 -17.93 3.19
C SER A 17 -20.71 -17.80 4.22
N LEU A 18 -21.00 -17.41 5.47
CA LEU A 18 -19.97 -17.22 6.49
C LEU A 18 -19.06 -18.45 6.65
N SER A 19 -19.65 -19.64 6.50
CA SER A 19 -18.92 -20.91 6.49
C SER A 19 -17.93 -21.01 5.32
N GLN A 20 -18.34 -20.63 4.12
CA GLN A 20 -17.52 -20.68 2.92
C GLN A 20 -16.44 -19.58 2.91
N ALA A 21 -16.75 -18.38 3.41
CA ALA A 21 -15.76 -17.34 3.65
C ALA A 21 -14.73 -17.79 4.69
N SER A 22 -15.16 -18.43 5.79
CA SER A 22 -14.25 -18.94 6.82
C SER A 22 -13.34 -20.06 6.33
N ALA A 23 -13.77 -20.85 5.33
CA ALA A 23 -12.98 -21.93 4.74
C ALA A 23 -11.81 -21.41 3.88
N GLU A 24 -11.90 -20.20 3.33
CA GLU A 24 -10.80 -19.55 2.62
C GLU A 24 -9.82 -18.84 3.56
N LEU A 25 -10.23 -18.57 4.81
CA LEU A 25 -9.43 -17.84 5.79
C LEU A 25 -8.47 -18.76 6.56
N LEU A 26 -7.24 -18.29 6.73
CA LEU A 26 -6.29 -18.94 7.62
C LEU A 26 -6.69 -18.69 9.08
N PRO A 27 -6.55 -19.69 9.99
CA PRO A 27 -6.78 -19.45 11.40
C PRO A 27 -5.79 -18.39 11.95
N PRO A 28 -6.12 -17.68 13.05
CA PRO A 28 -5.36 -16.52 13.52
C PRO A 28 -3.87 -16.78 13.75
N ILE A 29 -3.53 -17.86 14.46
CA ILE A 29 -2.13 -18.19 14.78
C ILE A 29 -1.31 -18.58 13.53
N PRO A 30 -1.80 -19.47 12.64
CA PRO A 30 -1.18 -19.70 11.33
C PRO A 30 -0.96 -18.42 10.51
N LEU A 31 -1.98 -17.56 10.41
CA LEU A 31 -1.90 -16.31 9.65
C LEU A 31 -0.82 -15.38 10.20
N TYR A 32 -0.85 -15.14 11.51
CA TYR A 32 0.14 -14.34 12.23
C TYR A 32 1.58 -14.82 11.98
N ARG A 33 1.83 -16.13 12.12
CA ARG A 33 3.16 -16.71 11.90
C ARG A 33 3.61 -16.61 10.45
N ARG A 34 2.68 -16.72 9.49
CA ARG A 34 3.00 -16.65 8.06
C ARG A 34 3.32 -15.22 7.62
N LEU A 35 2.59 -14.22 8.14
CA LEU A 35 2.91 -12.79 7.98
C LEU A 35 4.34 -12.48 8.43
N LEU A 36 4.70 -12.84 9.67
CA LEU A 36 6.05 -12.60 10.20
C LEU A 36 7.15 -13.39 9.48
N ARG A 37 6.81 -14.45 8.74
CA ARG A 37 7.75 -15.16 7.87
C ARG A 37 7.93 -14.42 6.55
N ALA A 38 6.83 -13.99 5.92
CA ALA A 38 6.86 -13.21 4.68
C ALA A 38 7.64 -11.90 4.86
N HIS A 39 7.47 -11.23 6.02
CA HIS A 39 8.22 -10.01 6.35
C HIS A 39 9.75 -10.17 6.37
N ARG A 40 10.28 -11.39 6.52
CA ARG A 40 11.73 -11.62 6.54
C ARG A 40 12.40 -11.32 5.20
N SER A 41 11.63 -11.33 4.12
CA SER A 41 12.09 -11.03 2.77
C SER A 41 11.86 -9.57 2.38
N LEU A 42 11.26 -8.76 3.25
CA LEU A 42 11.08 -7.32 3.02
C LEU A 42 12.37 -6.54 3.32
N PRO A 43 12.52 -5.32 2.76
CA PRO A 43 13.55 -4.37 3.18
C PRO A 43 13.55 -4.17 4.70
N ALA A 44 14.71 -3.89 5.28
CA ALA A 44 14.92 -3.90 6.72
C ALA A 44 13.99 -2.92 7.47
N GLU A 45 13.82 -1.72 6.91
CA GLU A 45 13.00 -0.64 7.42
C GLU A 45 11.52 -1.03 7.41
N MET A 46 11.05 -1.58 6.27
CA MET A 46 9.68 -2.06 6.12
C MET A 46 9.39 -3.23 7.06
N ARG A 47 10.33 -4.15 7.21
CA ARG A 47 10.21 -5.27 8.15
C ARG A 47 10.13 -4.77 9.59
N PHE A 48 10.97 -3.81 9.98
CA PHE A 48 10.99 -3.27 11.34
C PHE A 48 9.62 -2.67 11.71
N MET A 49 9.10 -1.79 10.85
CA MET A 49 7.80 -1.15 11.06
C MET A 49 6.65 -2.15 10.97
N GLY A 50 6.66 -3.02 9.96
CA GLY A 50 5.62 -4.01 9.72
C GLY A 50 5.51 -5.07 10.81
N ASP A 51 6.63 -5.60 11.31
CA ASP A 51 6.63 -6.58 12.40
C ASP A 51 6.05 -5.99 13.69
N ALA A 52 6.37 -4.73 13.99
CA ALA A 52 5.82 -4.03 15.16
C ALA A 52 4.31 -3.87 15.04
N TYR A 53 3.83 -3.42 13.87
CA TYR A 53 2.40 -3.20 13.61
C TYR A 53 1.59 -4.51 13.63
N VAL A 54 2.05 -5.57 12.94
CA VAL A 54 1.39 -6.89 12.98
C VAL A 54 1.26 -7.39 14.42
N LYS A 55 2.31 -7.25 15.23
CA LYS A 55 2.27 -7.68 16.63
C LYS A 55 1.26 -6.90 17.46
N SER A 56 1.22 -5.57 17.32
CA SER A 56 0.28 -4.73 18.08
C SER A 56 -1.16 -5.04 17.70
N GLU A 57 -1.48 -5.15 16.41
CA GLU A 57 -2.84 -5.37 15.93
C GLU A 57 -3.40 -6.75 16.31
N PHE A 58 -2.58 -7.81 16.18
CA PHE A 58 -2.99 -9.15 16.62
C PHE A 58 -3.11 -9.23 18.14
N HIS A 59 -2.32 -8.45 18.89
CA HIS A 59 -2.47 -8.37 20.34
C HIS A 59 -3.76 -7.65 20.73
N ALA A 60 -4.03 -6.48 20.12
CA ALA A 60 -5.22 -5.68 20.38
C ALA A 60 -6.52 -6.42 20.03
N THR A 61 -6.49 -7.24 18.98
CA THR A 61 -7.67 -7.98 18.50
C THR A 61 -7.88 -9.33 19.21
N LYS A 62 -6.98 -9.75 20.11
CA LYS A 62 -7.02 -11.06 20.76
C LYS A 62 -8.30 -11.31 21.58
N GLY A 63 -8.88 -10.25 22.16
CA GLY A 63 -10.09 -10.32 22.99
C GLY A 63 -11.40 -10.06 22.26
N THR A 64 -11.38 -9.95 20.92
CA THR A 64 -12.58 -9.68 20.14
C THR A 64 -13.40 -10.95 19.95
N ASP A 65 -14.66 -10.92 20.37
CA ASP A 65 -15.59 -12.06 20.27
C ASP A 65 -16.59 -11.94 19.11
N ASN A 66 -16.71 -10.76 18.49
CA ASN A 66 -17.65 -10.55 17.38
C ASN A 66 -17.16 -11.32 16.13
N PRO A 67 -17.89 -12.34 15.65
CA PRO A 67 -17.44 -13.17 14.54
C PRO A 67 -17.27 -12.39 13.24
N LEU A 68 -18.10 -11.37 12.98
CA LEU A 68 -17.96 -10.53 11.80
C LEU A 68 -16.65 -9.72 11.83
N HIS A 69 -16.29 -9.18 12.99
CA HIS A 69 -15.02 -8.46 13.15
C HIS A 69 -13.82 -9.39 12.98
N ILE A 70 -13.88 -10.60 13.56
CA ILE A 70 -12.82 -11.61 13.42
C ILE A 70 -12.64 -11.99 11.94
N MET A 71 -13.74 -12.26 11.23
CA MET A 71 -13.68 -12.61 9.80
C MET A 71 -13.14 -11.46 8.95
N ALA A 72 -13.61 -10.23 9.18
CA ALA A 72 -13.11 -9.06 8.48
C ALA A 72 -11.61 -8.86 8.73
N PHE A 73 -11.18 -8.95 10.00
CA PHE A 73 -9.78 -8.86 10.39
C PHE A 73 -8.92 -9.91 9.67
N LEU A 74 -9.28 -11.20 9.77
CA LEU A 74 -8.54 -12.27 9.12
C LEU A 74 -8.52 -12.14 7.60
N GLY A 75 -9.62 -11.67 7.00
CA GLY A 75 -9.71 -11.39 5.57
C GLY A 75 -8.72 -10.33 5.12
N GLN A 76 -8.70 -9.17 5.78
CA GLN A 76 -7.78 -8.08 5.46
C GLN A 76 -6.31 -8.52 5.61
N TRP A 77 -5.97 -9.20 6.70
CA TRP A 77 -4.61 -9.71 6.93
C TRP A 77 -4.20 -10.81 5.94
N LYS A 78 -5.14 -11.66 5.51
CA LYS A 78 -4.88 -12.63 4.45
C LYS A 78 -4.64 -11.95 3.11
N MET A 79 -5.45 -10.95 2.74
CA MET A 79 -5.22 -10.17 1.52
C MET A 79 -3.85 -9.49 1.51
N TYR A 80 -3.45 -8.91 2.65
CA TYR A 80 -2.11 -8.32 2.82
C TYR A 80 -0.99 -9.36 2.69
N LEU A 81 -1.14 -10.53 3.31
CA LEU A 81 -0.18 -11.62 3.17
C LEU A 81 -0.05 -12.08 1.71
N ASP A 82 -1.17 -12.35 1.05
CA ASP A 82 -1.20 -12.81 -0.34
C ASP A 82 -0.56 -11.77 -1.27
N GLN A 83 -0.71 -10.48 -0.96
CA GLN A 83 -0.02 -9.39 -1.66
C GLN A 83 1.50 -9.46 -1.51
N ILE A 84 2.01 -9.57 -0.29
CA ILE A 84 3.45 -9.64 -0.04
C ILE A 84 4.03 -10.85 -0.77
N GLU A 85 3.40 -12.02 -0.62
CA GLU A 85 3.88 -13.25 -1.24
C GLU A 85 3.85 -13.16 -2.77
N ALA A 86 2.81 -12.58 -3.37
CA ALA A 86 2.74 -12.37 -4.81
C ALA A 86 3.94 -11.54 -5.31
N GLN A 87 4.23 -10.41 -4.68
CA GLN A 87 5.33 -9.53 -5.10
C GLN A 87 6.71 -10.17 -4.89
N LEU A 88 6.90 -10.87 -3.76
CA LEU A 88 8.15 -11.60 -3.51
C LEU A 88 8.39 -12.71 -4.55
N ASN A 89 7.32 -13.31 -5.09
CA ASN A 89 7.43 -14.33 -6.14
C ASN A 89 7.78 -13.77 -7.52
N GLU A 90 7.63 -12.46 -7.75
CA GLU A 90 8.02 -11.81 -9.01
C GLU A 90 9.55 -11.68 -9.15
N GLY A 91 10.31 -12.00 -8.10
CA GLY A 91 11.78 -11.93 -8.10
C GLY A 91 12.33 -10.50 -8.09
N LYS A 92 11.48 -9.50 -7.86
CA LYS A 92 11.85 -8.10 -7.70
C LYS A 92 11.84 -7.68 -6.23
N PRO A 93 12.59 -6.64 -5.84
CA PRO A 93 12.44 -6.03 -4.53
C PRO A 93 10.98 -5.61 -4.31
N PHE A 94 10.48 -5.80 -3.09
CA PHE A 94 9.15 -5.34 -2.71
C PHE A 94 9.09 -3.81 -2.77
N ASP A 95 8.15 -3.28 -3.56
CA ASP A 95 7.93 -1.85 -3.80
C ASP A 95 6.53 -1.37 -3.38
N GLY A 96 5.69 -2.28 -2.87
CA GLY A 96 4.34 -1.94 -2.42
C GLY A 96 3.33 -1.84 -3.57
N ARG A 97 2.21 -1.14 -3.36
CA ARG A 97 1.17 -0.95 -4.38
C ARG A 97 0.80 0.51 -4.51
N LYS A 98 0.42 0.89 -5.73
CA LYS A 98 -0.21 2.18 -5.99
C LYS A 98 -1.52 2.28 -5.19
N LEU A 99 -1.77 3.47 -4.64
CA LEU A 99 -3.01 3.76 -3.93
C LEU A 99 -4.19 3.62 -4.90
N ASP A 100 -5.24 2.94 -4.46
CA ASP A 100 -6.46 2.78 -5.23
C ASP A 100 -7.12 4.15 -5.44
N PRO A 101 -7.45 4.54 -6.68
CA PRO A 101 -8.17 5.78 -6.96
C PRO A 101 -9.49 5.91 -6.18
N GLU A 102 -10.20 4.81 -5.92
CA GLU A 102 -11.44 4.84 -5.14
C GLU A 102 -11.18 5.22 -3.69
N ILE A 103 -10.11 4.67 -3.09
CA ILE A 103 -9.69 5.04 -1.74
C ILE A 103 -9.29 6.51 -1.70
N MET A 104 -8.50 6.97 -2.68
CA MET A 104 -8.08 8.37 -2.77
C MET A 104 -9.28 9.33 -2.79
N ASN A 105 -10.32 9.00 -3.56
CA ASN A 105 -11.54 9.81 -3.65
C ASN A 105 -12.39 9.78 -2.36
N SER A 106 -12.20 8.78 -1.50
CA SER A 106 -12.89 8.67 -0.21
C SER A 106 -12.23 9.47 0.92
N LEU A 107 -11.01 9.97 0.70
CA LEU A 107 -10.29 10.76 1.70
C LEU A 107 -10.89 12.16 1.83
N ASN A 108 -10.88 12.70 3.05
CA ASN A 108 -11.27 14.08 3.28
C ASN A 108 -10.14 15.05 2.88
N ASN A 109 -10.46 16.35 2.77
CA ASN A 109 -9.51 17.37 2.32
C ASN A 109 -8.25 17.47 3.20
N GLU A 110 -8.39 17.27 4.51
CA GLU A 110 -7.26 17.30 5.44
C GLU A 110 -6.33 16.10 5.21
N GLN A 111 -6.88 14.90 5.04
CA GLN A 111 -6.14 13.67 4.73
C GLN A 111 -5.43 13.76 3.39
N VAL A 112 -6.07 14.34 2.38
CA VAL A 112 -5.44 14.60 1.07
C VAL A 112 -4.29 15.60 1.23
N GLY A 113 -4.48 16.66 2.02
CA GLY A 113 -3.42 17.63 2.34
C GLY A 113 -2.22 16.97 3.02
N GLN A 114 -2.46 16.15 4.05
CA GLN A 114 -1.40 15.41 4.75
C GLN A 114 -0.64 14.45 3.82
N LEU A 115 -1.35 13.77 2.92
CA LEU A 115 -0.72 12.88 1.94
C LEU A 115 0.15 13.66 0.94
N TYR A 116 -0.31 14.85 0.54
CA TYR A 116 0.44 15.75 -0.33
C TYR A 116 1.70 16.30 0.35
N GLU A 117 1.60 16.72 1.60
CA GLU A 117 2.76 17.15 2.41
C GLU A 117 3.77 16.01 2.57
N LEU A 118 3.29 14.79 2.85
CA LEU A 118 4.15 13.61 2.96
C LEU A 118 4.88 13.34 1.63
N MET A 119 4.17 13.38 0.50
CA MET A 119 4.74 13.19 -0.83
C MET A 119 5.88 14.19 -1.08
N HIS A 120 5.65 15.48 -0.84
CA HIS A 120 6.68 16.51 -1.03
C HIS A 120 7.85 16.38 -0.08
N SER A 121 7.60 16.08 1.20
CA SER A 121 8.67 15.92 2.19
C SER A 121 9.63 14.77 1.89
N THR A 122 9.21 13.84 1.04
CA THR A 122 9.98 12.64 0.68
C THR A 122 10.42 12.62 -0.79
N ASP A 123 10.11 13.66 -1.57
CA ASP A 123 10.36 13.71 -3.02
C ASP A 123 11.84 13.49 -3.36
N ASP A 124 12.73 14.10 -2.59
CA ASP A 124 14.18 14.00 -2.81
C ASP A 124 14.78 12.64 -2.43
N LEU A 125 14.07 11.80 -1.67
CA LEU A 125 14.54 10.44 -1.33
C LEU A 125 14.46 9.48 -2.52
N TRP A 126 13.60 9.78 -3.49
CA TRP A 126 13.35 8.90 -4.65
C TRP A 126 14.09 9.34 -5.91
N LYS A 127 14.68 10.54 -5.92
CA LYS A 127 15.47 11.06 -7.02
C LYS A 127 16.87 10.43 -7.02
N THR A 128 17.36 10.10 -8.20
CA THR A 128 18.75 9.72 -8.40
C THR A 128 19.68 10.92 -8.16
N PRO A 129 20.98 10.71 -7.87
CA PRO A 129 21.92 11.82 -7.72
C PRO A 129 21.94 12.77 -8.92
N GLU A 130 21.81 12.24 -10.15
CA GLU A 130 21.74 13.04 -11.37
C GLU A 130 20.48 13.92 -11.43
N GLU A 131 19.32 13.39 -11.02
CA GLU A 131 18.06 14.13 -10.95
C GLU A 131 18.08 15.21 -9.86
N LEU A 132 18.76 14.95 -8.74
CA LEU A 132 18.98 15.94 -7.68
C LEU A 132 19.89 17.08 -8.14
N GLU A 133 21.00 16.77 -8.82
CA GLU A 133 21.91 17.76 -9.39
C GLU A 133 21.20 18.61 -10.45
N ALA A 134 20.38 18.00 -11.30
CA ALA A 134 19.59 18.72 -12.30
C ALA A 134 18.54 19.64 -11.65
N ALA A 135 17.81 19.16 -10.63
CA ALA A 135 16.84 19.98 -9.91
C ALA A 135 17.49 21.13 -9.14
N ALA A 136 18.67 20.91 -8.55
CA ALA A 136 19.43 21.95 -7.87
C ALA A 136 19.94 23.02 -8.84
N ALA A 137 20.44 22.62 -10.01
CA ALA A 137 20.87 23.54 -11.06
C ALA A 137 19.70 24.37 -11.62
N GLU A 138 18.51 23.76 -11.77
CA GLU A 138 17.30 24.46 -12.18
C GLU A 138 16.83 25.47 -11.13
N ALA A 139 16.90 25.11 -9.84
CA ALA A 139 16.59 26.00 -8.73
C ALA A 139 17.57 27.19 -8.63
N GLU A 140 18.88 26.95 -8.77
CA GLU A 140 19.89 28.02 -8.81
C GLU A 140 19.67 28.96 -10.00
N ALA A 141 19.33 28.41 -11.17
CA ALA A 141 19.02 29.22 -12.36
C ALA A 141 17.77 30.09 -12.16
N ALA A 142 16.74 29.57 -11.48
CA ALA A 142 15.53 30.31 -11.16
C ALA A 142 15.80 31.45 -10.15
N ASP A 143 16.54 31.19 -9.07
CA ASP A 143 16.93 32.20 -8.06
C ASP A 143 17.83 33.29 -8.68
N ALA A 144 18.77 32.91 -9.55
CA ALA A 144 19.59 33.86 -10.29
C ALA A 144 18.76 34.74 -11.25
N ALA A 145 17.75 34.17 -11.92
CA ALA A 145 16.84 34.91 -12.79
C ALA A 145 15.94 35.87 -12.01
N GLU A 146 15.48 35.48 -10.82
CA GLU A 146 14.69 36.32 -9.92
C GLU A 146 15.50 37.51 -9.40
N ARG A 147 16.74 37.27 -8.91
CA ARG A 147 17.65 38.36 -8.49
C ARG A 147 17.97 39.33 -9.63
N ALA A 148 18.21 38.82 -10.84
CA ALA A 148 18.47 39.67 -12.00
C ALA A 148 17.23 40.49 -12.46
N ALA A 149 16.01 40.04 -12.12
CA ALA A 149 14.79 40.78 -12.36
C ALA A 149 14.56 41.88 -11.30
N GLU A 150 14.96 41.63 -10.05
CA GLU A 150 14.90 42.62 -8.96
C GLU A 150 15.92 43.76 -9.15
N GLU A 151 17.13 43.46 -9.63
CA GLU A 151 18.15 44.49 -9.91
C GLU A 151 17.80 45.43 -11.08
N LYS A 152 16.83 45.05 -11.93
CA LYS A 152 16.35 45.85 -13.07
C LYS A 152 15.11 46.70 -12.76
N LYS A 153 14.62 46.67 -11.52
CA LYS A 153 13.45 47.43 -11.05
C LYS A 153 13.86 48.64 -10.23
#